data_AF-A0A9E3FBB5-F1
#
_entry.id   AF-A0A9E3FBB5-F1
#
_cell.length_a   1.000
_cell.length_b   1.000
_cell.length_c   1.000
_cell.angle_alpha   90.00
_cell.angle_beta   90.00
_cell.angle_gamma   90.00
#
_symmetry.space_group_name_H-M   'P 1'
#
loop_
_entity.id
_entity.type
_entity.pdbx_description
1 polymer ?
#
loop_
_entity_poly.entity_id
_entity_poly.type
_entity_poly.pdbx_seq_one_letter_code
_entity_poly.pdbx_strand_id
1 'polypeptide(L)'
;VNQVLMHFRRRGVKVEQVTEDGESPQQVVAGTENPASMPVVDRIALDKAVSQLPPGYRAVFVLHDVEGHEHEEVARLLGCSVGTSKSQLHKARMKLRNLLTTGKKSRRRRRVASTA
;
A
#
# COMPACT_ATOMS: atom_id res chain seq x y z
N VAL A 1 17.05 6.75 14.03
CA VAL A 1 15.80 6.44 14.76
C VAL A 1 15.04 5.22 14.21
N ASN A 2 15.67 4.38 13.35
CA ASN A 2 15.16 3.08 12.89
C ASN A 2 15.76 1.92 13.68
N GLN A 3 15.47 1.78 14.96
CA GLN A 3 16.23 0.81 15.73
C GLN A 3 15.33 -0.11 16.53
N VAL A 4 15.41 -1.39 16.16
CA VAL A 4 14.92 -2.56 16.86
C VAL A 4 13.41 -2.81 16.78
N LEU A 5 12.54 -1.81 16.90
CA LEU A 5 11.10 -2.03 17.23
C LEU A 5 10.09 -1.98 16.08
N MET A 6 10.45 -2.47 14.90
CA MET A 6 9.51 -3.27 14.08
C MET A 6 9.80 -4.78 14.19
N HIS A 7 10.77 -5.23 15.02
CA HIS A 7 11.20 -6.65 15.10
C HIS A 7 10.06 -7.64 15.39
N PHE A 8 8.96 -7.15 15.94
CA PHE A 8 7.69 -7.85 15.95
C PHE A 8 6.65 -6.92 15.35
N ARG A 9 6.48 -6.91 14.02
CA ARG A 9 5.22 -6.52 13.38
C ARG A 9 4.13 -7.43 13.96
N ARG A 10 3.65 -7.14 15.17
CA ARG A 10 2.64 -7.82 16.00
C ARG A 10 2.37 -9.27 15.55
N ARG A 11 2.96 -10.26 16.22
CA ARG A 11 2.70 -11.71 16.03
C ARG A 11 1.24 -12.14 16.31
N GLY A 12 0.29 -11.22 16.29
CA GLY A 12 -1.14 -11.44 16.34
C GLY A 12 -1.82 -10.19 15.80
N VAL A 13 -2.77 -10.37 14.88
CA VAL A 13 -3.70 -9.36 14.37
C VAL A 13 -4.12 -8.44 15.52
N LYS A 14 -3.60 -7.21 15.58
CA LYS A 14 -4.21 -6.21 16.45
C LYS A 14 -5.40 -5.62 15.69
N VAL A 15 -6.56 -6.10 16.08
CA VAL A 15 -7.83 -5.39 15.99
C VAL A 15 -7.63 -4.08 16.76
N GLU A 16 -7.37 -2.99 16.05
CA GLU A 16 -7.49 -1.66 16.65
C GLU A 16 -8.93 -1.19 16.50
N GLN A 17 -9.51 -0.93 17.66
CA GLN A 17 -10.91 -0.60 17.87
C GLN A 17 -11.29 0.75 17.24
N VAL A 18 -12.57 0.78 16.92
CA VAL A 18 -13.37 1.76 16.19
C VAL A 18 -13.25 3.15 16.81
N THR A 19 -13.08 4.16 15.95
CA THR A 19 -13.62 5.50 16.22
C THR A 19 -14.73 5.74 15.21
N GLU A 20 -15.87 6.14 15.76
CA GLU A 20 -17.09 6.52 15.06
C GLU A 20 -16.77 7.51 13.92
N ASP A 21 -17.45 7.31 12.78
CA ASP A 21 -17.35 8.05 11.51
C ASP A 21 -16.24 7.65 10.53
N GLY A 22 -16.59 6.73 9.61
CA GLY A 22 -15.97 6.62 8.29
C GLY A 22 -15.16 5.35 8.03
N GLU A 23 -15.76 4.19 8.32
CA GLU A 23 -15.17 2.86 8.11
C GLU A 23 -14.44 2.73 6.76
N SER A 24 -13.12 2.57 6.83
CA SER A 24 -12.33 2.02 5.73
C SER A 24 -12.28 0.51 5.95
N PRO A 25 -12.78 -0.34 5.04
CA PRO A 25 -12.75 -1.79 5.24
C PRO A 25 -11.32 -2.26 5.46
N GLN A 26 -11.08 -2.97 6.57
CA GLN A 26 -9.83 -3.71 6.79
C GLN A 26 -9.72 -4.79 5.72
N GLN A 27 -8.90 -4.54 4.71
CA GLN A 27 -8.66 -5.53 3.69
C GLN A 27 -7.71 -6.60 4.26
N VAL A 28 -8.29 -7.71 4.73
CA VAL A 28 -7.59 -8.98 4.88
C VAL A 28 -7.07 -9.38 3.49
N VAL A 29 -5.78 -9.16 3.27
CA VAL A 29 -5.10 -9.73 2.10
C VAL A 29 -4.99 -11.22 2.39
N ALA A 30 -5.80 -12.03 1.71
CA ALA A 30 -5.66 -13.48 1.77
C ALA A 30 -4.19 -13.80 1.45
N GLY A 31 -3.46 -14.32 2.43
CA GLY A 31 -2.11 -14.80 2.22
C GLY A 31 -2.18 -15.82 1.10
N THR A 32 -1.49 -15.58 0.00
CA THR A 32 -1.34 -16.58 -1.04
C THR A 32 -0.55 -17.73 -0.41
N GLU A 33 -1.20 -18.90 -0.27
CA GLU A 33 -0.63 -20.12 0.30
C GLU A 33 0.65 -20.58 -0.41
N ASN A 34 0.86 -20.14 -1.66
CA ASN A 34 2.07 -20.41 -2.43
C ASN A 34 2.90 -19.11 -2.64
N PRO A 35 4.03 -18.94 -1.93
CA PRO A 35 4.93 -17.80 -2.10
C PRO A 35 5.46 -17.65 -3.53
N ALA A 36 5.62 -18.77 -4.27
CA ALA A 36 6.07 -18.77 -5.65
C ALA A 36 5.01 -18.21 -6.63
N SER A 37 3.75 -18.11 -6.21
CA SER A 37 2.66 -17.49 -6.96
C SER A 37 2.56 -15.97 -6.75
N MET A 38 3.38 -15.39 -5.86
CA MET A 38 3.43 -13.93 -5.73
C MET A 38 3.90 -13.31 -7.05
N PRO A 39 3.07 -12.48 -7.70
CA PRO A 39 3.47 -11.87 -8.94
C PRO A 39 4.58 -10.85 -8.68
N VAL A 40 5.77 -11.11 -9.23
CA VAL A 40 6.89 -10.17 -9.20
C VAL A 40 6.45 -8.85 -9.84
N VAL A 41 6.44 -7.78 -9.06
CA VAL A 41 6.21 -6.42 -9.55
C VAL A 41 7.56 -5.82 -9.90
N ASP A 42 7.72 -5.41 -11.15
CA ASP A 42 8.90 -4.69 -11.62
C ASP A 42 9.05 -3.37 -10.83
N ARG A 43 10.25 -3.12 -10.27
CA ARG A 43 10.55 -1.89 -9.52
C ARG A 43 10.20 -0.63 -10.32
N ILE A 44 10.50 -0.63 -11.62
CA ILE A 44 10.20 0.51 -12.50
C ILE A 44 8.68 0.72 -12.62
N ALA A 45 7.90 -0.35 -12.63
CA ALA A 45 6.45 -0.26 -12.67
C ALA A 45 5.86 0.24 -11.33
N LEU A 46 6.47 -0.13 -10.21
CA LEU A 46 6.08 0.36 -8.89
C LEU A 46 6.35 1.86 -8.75
N ASP A 47 7.56 2.32 -9.07
CA ASP A 47 7.92 3.74 -8.98
C ASP A 47 7.00 4.62 -9.85
N LYS A 48 6.72 4.16 -11.07
CA LYS A 48 5.75 4.83 -11.96
C LYS A 48 4.33 4.82 -11.42
N ALA A 49 3.92 3.79 -10.68
CA ALA A 49 2.59 3.75 -10.07
C ALA A 49 2.52 4.70 -8.86
N VAL A 50 3.57 4.75 -8.04
CA VAL A 50 3.68 5.65 -6.89
C VAL A 50 3.71 7.10 -7.34
N SER A 51 4.40 7.44 -8.44
CA SER A 51 4.43 8.81 -8.96
C SER A 51 3.06 9.31 -9.45
N GLN A 52 2.17 8.40 -9.86
CA GLN A 52 0.79 8.70 -10.28
C GLN A 52 -0.20 8.88 -9.11
N LEU A 53 0.25 8.68 -7.87
CA LEU A 53 -0.57 8.97 -6.70
C LEU A 53 -0.71 10.49 -6.50
N PRO A 54 -1.91 10.96 -6.08
CA PRO A 54 -2.08 12.32 -5.57
C PRO A 54 -1.07 12.62 -4.44
N PRO A 55 -0.58 13.86 -4.30
CA PRO A 55 0.49 14.20 -3.37
C PRO A 55 0.26 13.72 -1.92
N GLY A 56 -0.94 13.93 -1.37
CA GLY A 56 -1.27 13.48 0.00
C GLY A 56 -1.21 11.96 0.15
N TYR A 57 -1.76 11.22 -0.82
CA TYR A 57 -1.77 9.75 -0.80
C TYR A 57 -0.35 9.20 -0.90
N ARG A 58 0.48 9.82 -1.75
CA ARG A 58 1.88 9.47 -1.90
C ARG A 58 2.67 9.71 -0.62
N ALA A 59 2.49 10.88 0.01
CA ALA A 59 3.18 11.22 1.25
C ALA A 59 2.84 10.22 2.37
N VAL A 60 1.55 9.97 2.59
CA VAL A 60 1.09 8.99 3.60
C VAL A 60 1.62 7.59 3.30
N PHE A 61 1.58 7.15 2.04
CA PHE A 61 2.09 5.84 1.63
C PHE A 61 3.60 5.69 1.87
N VAL A 62 4.39 6.69 1.49
CA VAL A 62 5.84 6.65 1.67
C VAL A 62 6.19 6.63 3.16
N LEU A 63 5.63 7.56 3.94
CA LEU A 63 5.92 7.62 5.38
C LEU A 63 5.52 6.31 6.10
N HIS A 64 4.35 5.76 5.80
CA HIS A 64 3.87 4.57 6.52
C HIS A 64 4.42 3.25 5.96
N ASP A 65 4.23 2.96 4.67
CA ASP A 65 4.52 1.63 4.09
C ASP A 65 5.99 1.49 3.65
N VAL A 66 6.69 2.60 3.39
CA VAL A 66 8.10 2.59 2.95
C VAL A 66 9.04 2.92 4.10
N GLU A 67 8.76 3.98 4.86
CA GLU A 67 9.59 4.43 5.97
C GLU A 67 9.22 3.79 7.32
N GLY A 68 7.99 3.26 7.44
CA GLY A 68 7.55 2.50 8.61
C GLY A 68 6.96 3.33 9.74
N HIS A 69 6.56 4.58 9.48
CA HIS A 69 5.91 5.44 10.45
C HIS A 69 4.52 4.96 10.82
N GLU A 70 4.17 5.07 12.10
CA GLU A 70 2.81 4.80 12.58
C GLU A 70 1.85 5.92 12.15
N HIS A 71 0.56 5.62 12.03
CA HIS A 71 -0.43 6.60 11.57
C HIS A 71 -0.48 7.89 12.40
N GLU A 72 -0.18 7.80 13.70
CA GLU A 72 -0.07 8.95 14.59
C GLU A 72 1.12 9.86 14.25
N GLU A 73 2.26 9.27 13.89
CA GLU A 73 3.45 10.01 13.47
C GLU A 73 3.20 10.69 12.13
N VAL A 74 2.60 9.97 11.17
CA VAL A 74 2.23 10.51 9.86
C VAL A 74 1.24 11.66 10.01
N ALA A 75 0.24 11.51 10.88
CA ALA A 75 -0.76 12.54 11.17
C ALA A 75 -0.10 13.82 11.72
N ARG A 76 0.84 13.68 12.67
CA ARG A 76 1.62 14.80 13.20
C ARG A 76 2.50 15.46 12.14
N LEU A 77 3.22 14.69 11.34
CA LEU A 77 4.12 15.20 10.29
C LEU A 77 3.37 15.95 9.18
N LEU A 78 2.17 15.51 8.83
CA LEU A 78 1.36 16.08 7.75
C LEU A 78 0.30 17.08 8.24
N GLY A 79 0.18 17.30 9.55
CA GLY A 79 -0.82 18.20 10.13
C GLY A 79 -2.27 17.77 9.85
N CYS A 80 -2.54 16.46 9.83
CA CYS A 80 -3.87 15.90 9.57
C CYS A 80 -4.36 15.00 10.71
N SER A 81 -5.62 14.54 10.66
CA SER A 81 -6.12 13.58 11.64
C SER A 81 -5.61 12.16 11.37
N VAL A 82 -5.52 11.33 12.41
CA VAL A 82 -5.15 9.91 12.28
C VAL A 82 -6.11 9.18 11.32
N GLY A 83 -7.41 9.49 11.38
CA GLY A 83 -8.41 8.96 10.43
C GLY A 83 -8.15 9.38 8.98
N THR A 84 -7.64 10.59 8.76
CA THR A 84 -7.20 11.07 7.43
C THR A 84 -5.99 10.27 6.94
N SER A 85 -4.98 10.05 7.79
CA SER A 85 -3.83 9.19 7.47
C SER A 85 -4.27 7.77 7.07
N LYS A 86 -5.15 7.13 7.87
CA LYS A 86 -5.68 5.78 7.59
C LYS A 86 -6.46 5.73 6.26
N SER A 87 -7.38 6.66 6.04
CA SER A 87 -8.21 6.70 4.82
C SER A 87 -7.39 7.05 3.56
N GLN A 88 -6.41 7.96 3.66
CA GLN A 88 -5.51 8.26 2.55
C GLN A 88 -4.62 7.08 2.20
N LEU A 89 -4.08 6.36 3.20
CA LEU A 89 -3.29 5.15 2.96
C LEU A 89 -4.11 4.07 2.23
N HIS A 90 -5.36 3.86 2.67
CA HIS A 90 -6.27 2.93 2.00
C HIS A 90 -6.50 3.31 0.53
N LYS A 91 -6.84 4.58 0.27
CA LYS A 91 -7.05 5.09 -1.09
C LYS A 91 -5.77 4.99 -1.95
N ALA A 92 -4.60 5.23 -1.36
CA ALA A 92 -3.30 5.06 -2.02
C ALA A 92 -3.13 3.61 -2.48
N ARG A 93 -3.33 2.63 -1.58
CA ARG A 93 -3.21 1.20 -1.88
C ARG A 93 -4.20 0.73 -2.95
N MET A 94 -5.46 1.19 -2.89
CA MET A 94 -6.46 0.88 -3.93
C MET A 94 -6.02 1.39 -5.30
N LYS A 95 -5.54 2.64 -5.37
CA LYS A 95 -5.08 3.23 -6.63
C LYS A 95 -3.84 2.51 -7.16
N LEU A 96 -2.86 2.19 -6.31
CA LEU A 96 -1.69 1.39 -6.71
C LEU A 96 -2.09 0.02 -7.25
N ARG A 97 -3.02 -0.69 -6.59
CA ARG A 97 -3.52 -1.98 -7.07
C ARG A 97 -4.13 -1.86 -8.46
N ASN A 98 -4.92 -0.82 -8.71
CA ASN A 98 -5.54 -0.60 -10.03
C ASN A 98 -4.50 -0.28 -11.13
N LEU A 99 -3.50 0.55 -10.81
CA LEU A 99 -2.42 0.89 -11.73
C LEU A 99 -1.57 -0.33 -12.11
N LEU A 100 -1.20 -1.14 -11.11
CA LEU A 100 -0.35 -2.31 -11.29
C LEU A 100 -1.09 -3.49 -11.95
N THR A 101 -2.39 -3.65 -11.72
CA THR A 101 -3.20 -4.67 -12.40
C THR A 101 -3.51 -4.32 -13.86
N THR A 102 -3.73 -3.03 -14.16
CA THR A 102 -3.96 -2.56 -15.53
C THR A 102 -2.70 -2.69 -16.39
N GLY A 103 -1.53 -2.31 -15.85
CA GLY A 103 -0.25 -2.49 -16.55
C GLY A 103 0.08 -3.95 -16.90
N LYS A 104 -0.34 -4.91 -16.05
CA LYS A 104 -0.17 -6.35 -16.32
C LYS A 104 -0.97 -6.82 -17.55
N LYS A 105 -2.18 -6.29 -17.78
CA LYS A 105 -3.00 -6.66 -18.96
C LYS A 105 -2.36 -6.24 -20.28
N SER A 106 -1.77 -5.04 -20.33
CA SER A 106 -1.08 -4.52 -21.52
C SER A 106 0.19 -5.32 -21.86
N ARG A 107 1.00 -5.70 -20.85
CA ARG A 107 2.23 -6.49 -21.07
C ARG A 107 1.95 -7.93 -21.50
N ARG A 108 0.90 -8.59 -20.97
CA ARG A 108 0.50 -9.93 -21.45
C ARG A 108 0.12 -9.89 -22.92
N ARG A 109 -0.70 -8.92 -23.36
CA ARG A 109 -1.13 -8.78 -24.76
C ARG A 109 0.04 -8.58 -25.75
N ARG A 110 1.06 -7.79 -25.38
CA ARG A 110 2.24 -7.58 -26.24
C ARG A 110 3.13 -8.82 -26.36
N ARG A 111 3.22 -9.67 -25.34
CA ARG A 111 4.05 -10.89 -25.41
C ARG A 111 3.41 -11.98 -26.27
N VAL A 112 2.08 -12.09 -26.32
CA VAL A 112 1.40 -13.09 -27.19
C VAL A 112 1.40 -12.69 -28.67
N ALA A 113 1.43 -11.39 -29.00
CA ALA A 113 1.43 -10.91 -30.38
C ALA A 113 2.80 -10.91 -31.07
N SER A 114 3.89 -11.17 -30.33
CA SER A 114 5.27 -11.18 -30.87
C SER A 114 5.77 -12.59 -31.23
N THR A 115 4.95 -13.62 -31.04
CA THR A 115 5.27 -15.04 -31.30
C THR A 115 4.50 -15.59 -32.50
N ALA A 116 4.00 -14.73 -33.38
CA ALA A 116 3.29 -15.10 -34.61
C ALA A 116 3.94 -14.41 -35.82
#